data_AF-A0A6C8GN51-F1
#
_entry.id   AF-A0A6C8GN51-F1
#
_cell.length_a   1.000
_cell.length_b   1.000
_cell.length_c   1.000
_cell.angle_alpha   90.00
_cell.angle_beta   90.00
_cell.angle_gamma   90.00
#
_symmetry.space_group_name_H-M   'P 1'
#
loop_
_entity.id
_entity.type
_entity.pdbx_description
1 polymer ?
#
loop_
_entity_poly.entity_id
_entity_poly.type
_entity_poly.pdbx_seq_one_letter_code
_entity_poly.pdbx_strand_id
1 'polypeptide(L)' 'MSKFLDRFRYFKQKGETFADGHGQLLETNRDWEDGYRQRPGISTALT' A
#
# COMPACT_ATOMS: atom_id res chain seq x y z
N MET A 1 -11.15 -2.56 6.08
CA MET A 1 -10.64 -2.13 7.41
C MET A 1 -10.94 -0.63 7.58
N SER A 2 -11.14 -0.12 8.81
CA SER A 2 -11.38 1.33 9.01
C SER A 2 -10.06 2.10 8.97
N LYS A 3 -9.92 3.01 7.98
CA LYS A 3 -8.71 3.84 7.80
C LYS A 3 -8.37 4.68 9.03
N PHE A 4 -9.38 5.03 9.85
CA PHE A 4 -9.18 5.77 11.09
C PHE A 4 -8.45 4.92 12.13
N LEU A 5 -8.91 3.70 12.36
CA LEU A 5 -8.34 2.78 13.34
C LEU A 5 -6.96 2.26 12.93
N ASP A 6 -6.70 2.15 11.62
CA ASP A 6 -5.41 1.69 11.11
C ASP A 6 -4.25 2.64 11.43
N ARG A 7 -4.52 3.94 11.66
CA ARG A 7 -3.47 4.90 12.06
C ARG A 7 -2.89 4.61 13.45
N PHE A 8 -3.65 4.00 14.35
CA PHE A 8 -3.13 3.60 15.66
C PHE A 8 -2.14 2.43 15.57
N ARG A 9 -2.04 1.76 14.42
CA ARG A 9 -1.10 0.65 14.19
C ARG A 9 0.24 1.08 13.61
N TYR A 10 0.51 2.39 13.53
CA TYR A 10 1.70 2.95 12.86
C TYR A 10 3.02 2.30 13.27
N PHE A 11 3.26 2.12 14.58
CA PHE A 11 4.49 1.49 15.07
C PHE A 11 4.55 -0.02 14.85
N LYS A 12 3.40 -0.68 14.69
CA LYS A 12 3.32 -2.13 14.43
C LYS A 12 3.57 -2.48 12.96
N GLN A 13 3.37 -1.54 12.03
CA GLN A 13 3.53 -1.74 10.58
C GLN A 13 4.93 -1.40 10.05
N LYS A 14 5.88 -1.03 10.91
CA LYS A 14 7.27 -0.77 10.51
C LYS A 14 7.93 -2.09 10.15
N GLY A 15 8.12 -2.34 8.85
CA GLY A 15 8.87 -3.48 8.34
C GLY A 15 10.37 -3.23 8.40
N GLU A 16 11.12 -4.17 7.81
CA GLU A 16 12.57 -4.14 7.74
C GLU A 16 13.09 -2.91 6.99
N THR A 17 14.26 -2.42 7.40
CA THR A 17 14.99 -1.37 6.68
C THR A 17 15.91 -2.01 5.65
N PHE A 18 16.18 -1.28 4.57
CA PHE A 18 17.07 -1.74 3.50
C PHE A 18 17.99 -0.59 3.04
N ALA A 19 19.03 -0.94 2.27
CA ALA A 19 20.07 -0.01 1.81
C ALA A 19 20.63 0.85 2.96
N ASP A 20 21.26 0.21 3.95
CA ASP A 20 21.89 0.87 5.11
C ASP A 20 20.97 1.87 5.86
N GLY A 21 19.66 1.61 5.86
CA GLY A 21 18.67 2.45 6.53
C GLY A 21 18.12 3.59 5.67
N HIS A 22 18.49 3.68 4.39
CA HIS A 22 17.90 4.65 3.45
C HIS A 22 16.45 4.31 3.07
N GLY A 23 16.08 3.04 3.14
CA GLY A 23 14.73 2.57 2.82
C GLY A 23 14.07 1.84 3.98
N GLN A 24 12.74 1.84 3.98
CA GLN A 24 11.93 1.02 4.89
C GLN A 24 10.78 0.36 4.11
N LEU A 25 10.64 -0.95 4.29
CA LEU A 25 9.49 -1.69 3.79
C LEU A 25 8.27 -1.41 4.69
N LEU A 26 7.11 -1.17 4.07
CA LEU A 26 5.86 -0.95 4.77
C LEU A 26 4.78 -1.90 4.24
N GLU A 27 4.27 -2.74 5.13
CA GLU A 27 3.11 -3.60 4.85
C GLU A 27 1.82 -2.89 5.29
N THR A 28 1.38 -1.94 4.48
CA THR A 28 0.17 -1.16 4.73
C THR A 28 -0.89 -1.39 3.66
N ASN A 29 -2.13 -1.01 3.97
CA ASN A 29 -3.26 -1.20 3.07
C ASN A 29 -3.09 -0.36 1.77
N ARG A 30 -3.31 -0.99 0.61
CA ARG A 30 -3.14 -0.39 -0.73
C ARG A 30 -4.43 -0.37 -1.56
N ASP A 31 -5.60 -0.46 -0.92
CA ASP A 31 -6.91 -0.52 -1.60
C ASP A 31 -7.20 0.71 -2.49
N TRP A 32 -6.51 1.83 -2.27
CA TRP A 32 -6.63 3.02 -3.11
C TRP A 32 -6.25 2.75 -4.58
N GLU A 33 -5.42 1.74 -4.84
CA GLU A 33 -4.99 1.36 -6.19
C GLU A 33 -6.13 0.76 -7.00
N ASP A 34 -7.13 0.16 -6.35
CA ASP A 34 -8.29 -0.40 -7.03
C ASP A 34 -9.10 0.70 -7.71
N GLY A 35 -9.08 1.93 -7.20
CA GLY A 35 -9.68 3.09 -7.86
C GLY A 35 -9.02 3.44 -9.22
N TYR A 36 -7.77 3.02 -9.43
CA TYR A 36 -7.11 3.09 -10.74
C TYR A 36 -7.37 1.84 -11.58
N ARG A 37 -7.35 0.65 -10.98
CA ARG A 37 -7.58 -0.63 -11.68
C ARG A 37 -8.99 -0.77 -12.25
N GLN A 38 -9.99 -0.24 -11.55
CA GLN A 38 -11.40 -0.33 -11.94
C GLN A 38 -11.80 0.71 -13.00
N ARG A 39 -10.87 1.54 -13.50
CA ARG A 39 -11.19 2.48 -14.57
C ARG A 39 -11.39 1.73 -15.89
N PRO A 40 -12.57 1.86 -16.54
CA PRO A 40 -12.78 1.31 -17.87
C PRO A 40 -11.78 1.93 -18.85
N GLY A 41 -10.95 1.10 -19.49
CA GLY A 41 -9.97 1.51 -20.51
C GLY A 41 -8.49 1.31 -20.14
N ILE A 42 -8.14 1.03 -18.88
CA ILE A 42 -6.75 0.71 -18.47
C ILE A 42 -6.55 -0.81 -18.29
N SER A 43 -7.59 -1.55 -17.91
CA SER A 43 -7.52 -2.98 -17.60
C SER A 43 -7.39 -3.90 -18.84
N THR A 44 -7.64 -3.39 -20.05
CA THR A 44 -7.79 -4.20 -21.28
C THR A 44 -6.50 -4.37 -22.10
N ALA A 45 -5.34 -3.94 -21.61
CA ALA A 45 -4.09 -3.93 -22.40
C ALA A 45 -3.16 -5.13 -22.19
N LEU A 46 -3.53 -6.11 -21.36
CA LEU A 46 -2.70 -7.31 -21.09
C LEU A 46 -3.58 -8.57 -21.07
N THR A 47 -4.09 -8.98 -22.23
CA THR A 47 -4.49 -10.36 -22.52
C THR A 47 -4.13 -10.66 -23.96
#